data_AF-A0A4R8UXE8-F1
#
_entry.id   AF-A0A4R8UXE8-F1
#
_cell.length_a   1.000
_cell.length_b   1.000
_cell.length_c   1.000
_cell.angle_alpha   90.00
_cell.angle_beta   90.00
_cell.angle_gamma   90.00
#
_symmetry.space_group_name_H-M   'P 1'
#
loop_
_entity.id
_entity.type
_entity.pdbx_description
1 polymer ?
#
loop_
_entity_poly.entity_id
_entity_poly.type
_entity_poly.pdbx_seq_one_letter_code
_entity_poly.pdbx_strand_id
1 'polypeptide(L)'
;MRDSTKGYFQALREFQAALTARDYDRANVVQKRGLIELKSCLSALSAYMGTNLPPSVPFVDAQGLSIAALFNDPEVISTLELLALEPQLTDRLSITGLHQDIASVASLRQMIRTQPGITRVSAVERVKVETMTTGRRIGSLLDYMAKAEDVREDRTDGFARYWTVEKKTKRDDGLVIRTQEESFRAGCDFLLPEPVQMPLQRASPGPPHPENWIEPPGITLDLYHRLIDERGAAPKVLDSDRPLSFGENIPAEERLTGRGKAIVVANNTWILFHRRPPTSLRSHGYAHIRDAEGRLIGQLELGHDFIRVYSHRSREFVIILDSDLDVHVYRESGERIERISLRDTPEVVETVRAWNAAAAFPIKSTAAVRSIDFDPASRTFLVTVLNRVWVFSLNGDVRYCRRVAAPGASPVHWPSAGKEDISFAAEVLGLPVDITRDEMVAYAKETGLVVVGESIGFGEDAARLQPDTLSDDWIYFSWLTPDGGCVFSTYTGLTVQLDANGQTVGTWYSGTVSSCLTDADDRGGLDSGPRFHSWALTTPGWFAVHTPVLLTIASVPPTRITKQIVLPKNYTTIYPAGNRIVVETRTGRYLFDVD
;
A
#
# COMPACT_ATOMS: atom_id res chain seq x y z
N MET A 1 4.37 -3.90 -44.02
CA MET A 1 4.19 -4.25 -42.59
C MET A 1 4.75 -5.63 -42.26
N ARG A 2 4.22 -6.74 -42.83
CA ARG A 2 4.67 -8.12 -42.47
C ARG A 2 6.19 -8.30 -42.55
N ASP A 3 6.84 -7.79 -43.59
CA ASP A 3 8.29 -7.94 -43.74
C ASP A 3 9.08 -7.04 -42.78
N SER A 4 8.60 -5.81 -42.55
CA SER A 4 9.23 -4.79 -41.70
C SER A 4 9.17 -5.10 -40.19
N THR A 5 8.22 -5.93 -39.74
CA THR A 5 8.11 -6.34 -38.32
C THR A 5 8.69 -7.73 -38.06
N LYS A 6 8.94 -8.53 -39.11
CA LYS A 6 9.37 -9.93 -38.99
C LYS A 6 10.72 -10.07 -38.31
N GLY A 7 11.70 -9.21 -38.65
CA GLY A 7 13.04 -9.22 -38.07
C GLY A 7 13.00 -9.03 -36.55
N TYR A 8 12.25 -8.01 -36.10
CA TYR A 8 12.06 -7.72 -34.69
C TYR A 8 11.41 -8.88 -33.90
N PHE A 9 10.27 -9.41 -34.37
CA PHE A 9 9.59 -10.51 -33.67
C PHE A 9 10.37 -11.83 -33.74
N GLN A 10 11.19 -12.04 -34.77
CA GLN A 10 12.13 -13.15 -34.82
C GLN A 10 13.23 -12.98 -33.77
N ALA A 11 13.85 -11.81 -33.68
CA ALA A 11 14.83 -11.51 -32.65
C ALA A 11 14.23 -11.68 -31.25
N LEU A 12 12.98 -11.25 -31.03
CA LEU A 12 12.31 -11.43 -29.74
C LEU A 12 12.15 -12.90 -29.35
N ARG A 13 11.74 -13.76 -30.29
CA ARG A 13 11.62 -15.21 -30.05
C ARG A 13 12.96 -15.85 -29.75
N GLU A 14 14.00 -15.48 -30.49
CA GLU A 14 15.37 -15.96 -30.26
C GLU A 14 15.92 -15.49 -28.91
N PHE A 15 15.59 -14.27 -28.50
CA PHE A 15 15.97 -13.70 -27.21
C PHE A 15 15.31 -14.43 -26.05
N GLN A 16 14.00 -14.66 -26.14
CA GLN A 16 13.26 -15.43 -25.15
C GLN A 16 13.78 -16.88 -25.06
N ALA A 17 14.11 -17.50 -26.20
CA ALA A 17 14.72 -18.81 -26.23
C ALA A 17 16.09 -18.83 -25.54
N ALA A 18 16.94 -17.82 -25.79
CA ALA A 18 18.23 -17.68 -25.13
C ALA A 18 18.10 -17.48 -23.61
N LEU A 19 17.19 -16.61 -23.16
CA LEU A 19 16.90 -16.43 -21.73
C LEU A 19 16.39 -17.72 -21.07
N THR A 20 15.51 -18.46 -21.76
CA THR A 20 14.97 -19.74 -21.27
C THR A 20 16.08 -20.79 -21.15
N ALA A 21 17.01 -20.81 -22.09
CA ALA A 21 18.20 -21.66 -22.08
C ALA A 21 19.30 -21.17 -21.10
N ARG A 22 19.11 -20.00 -20.46
CA ARG A 22 20.13 -19.31 -19.64
C ARG A 22 21.42 -18.98 -20.41
N ASP A 23 21.32 -18.82 -21.72
CA ASP A 23 22.41 -18.40 -22.61
C ASP A 23 22.41 -16.87 -22.73
N TYR A 24 22.92 -16.19 -21.70
CA TYR A 24 22.85 -14.72 -21.61
C TYR A 24 23.76 -14.02 -22.61
N ASP A 25 24.86 -14.65 -23.02
CA ASP A 25 25.74 -14.12 -24.07
C ASP A 25 25.00 -14.08 -25.41
N ARG A 26 24.31 -15.18 -25.76
CA ARG A 26 23.44 -15.19 -26.95
C ARG A 26 22.27 -14.24 -26.80
N ALA A 27 21.67 -14.12 -25.61
CA ALA A 27 20.60 -13.16 -25.37
C ALA A 27 21.07 -11.72 -25.64
N ASN A 28 22.27 -11.35 -25.21
CA ASN A 28 22.86 -10.04 -25.50
C ASN A 28 23.06 -9.81 -27.01
N VAL A 29 23.63 -10.79 -27.73
CA VAL A 29 23.81 -10.71 -29.19
C VAL A 29 22.48 -10.56 -29.92
N VAL A 30 21.47 -11.34 -29.54
CA VAL A 30 20.14 -11.29 -30.17
C VAL A 30 19.43 -9.97 -29.85
N GLN A 31 19.59 -9.43 -28.64
CA GLN A 31 19.03 -8.13 -28.26
C GLN A 31 19.64 -7.00 -29.08
N LYS A 32 20.98 -6.94 -29.25
CA LYS A 32 21.64 -5.95 -30.12
C LYS A 32 20.99 -5.91 -31.49
N ARG A 33 20.85 -7.08 -32.12
CA ARG A 33 20.17 -7.22 -33.41
C ARG A 33 18.70 -6.78 -33.32
N GLY A 34 18.00 -7.17 -32.25
CA GLY A 34 16.60 -6.79 -32.02
C GLY A 34 16.37 -5.28 -31.87
N LEU A 35 17.30 -4.56 -31.24
CA LEU A 35 17.25 -3.09 -31.10
C LEU A 35 17.45 -2.36 -32.42
N ILE A 36 18.31 -2.89 -33.30
CA ILE A 36 18.45 -2.38 -34.68
C ILE A 36 17.12 -2.55 -35.45
N GLU A 37 16.50 -3.72 -35.33
CA GLU A 37 15.21 -4.02 -35.98
C GLU A 37 14.02 -3.27 -35.37
N LEU A 38 14.15 -2.82 -34.11
CA LEU A 38 13.07 -2.17 -33.38
C LEU A 38 12.64 -0.85 -34.05
N LYS A 39 13.60 -0.04 -34.52
CA LYS A 39 13.29 1.23 -35.20
C LYS A 39 12.42 1.01 -36.44
N SER A 40 12.79 0.04 -37.28
CA SER A 40 12.02 -0.36 -38.47
C SER A 40 10.63 -0.90 -38.11
N CYS A 41 10.54 -1.70 -37.05
CA CYS A 41 9.28 -2.24 -36.54
C CYS A 41 8.33 -1.13 -36.06
N LEU A 42 8.81 -0.20 -35.25
CA LEU A 42 8.01 0.91 -34.72
C LEU A 42 7.54 1.85 -35.82
N SER A 43 8.41 2.16 -36.78
CA SER A 43 8.02 2.96 -37.96
C SER A 43 6.88 2.29 -38.73
N ALA A 44 6.95 0.97 -38.92
CA ALA A 44 5.91 0.20 -39.61
C ALA A 44 4.61 0.08 -38.79
N LEU A 45 4.70 -0.05 -37.47
CA LEU A 45 3.53 -0.10 -36.58
C LEU A 45 2.87 1.27 -36.45
N SER A 46 3.63 2.35 -36.37
CA SER A 46 3.14 3.73 -36.29
C SER A 46 2.38 4.10 -37.56
N ALA A 47 2.91 3.74 -38.73
CA ALA A 47 2.23 3.91 -40.01
C ALA A 47 0.90 3.15 -40.10
N TYR A 48 0.71 2.08 -39.33
CA TYR A 48 -0.51 1.27 -39.35
C TYR A 48 -1.50 1.61 -38.24
N MET A 49 -1.01 1.90 -37.04
CA MET A 49 -1.81 2.07 -35.81
C MET A 49 -1.93 3.53 -35.39
N GLY A 50 -1.26 4.46 -36.09
CA GLY A 50 -1.13 5.85 -35.67
C GLY A 50 -0.35 5.97 -34.36
N THR A 51 -0.81 6.82 -33.46
CA THR A 51 -0.18 7.07 -32.14
C THR A 51 -0.38 5.93 -31.14
N ASN A 52 -1.29 4.97 -31.41
CA ASN A 52 -1.71 3.91 -30.49
C ASN A 52 -0.77 2.70 -30.46
N LEU A 53 0.54 2.90 -30.55
CA LEU A 53 1.53 1.83 -30.40
C LEU A 53 1.42 1.16 -29.01
N PRO A 54 1.71 -0.15 -28.88
CA PRO A 54 1.60 -0.88 -27.62
C PRO A 54 2.47 -0.26 -26.51
N PRO A 55 2.02 -0.30 -25.24
CA PRO A 55 2.66 0.40 -24.12
C PRO A 55 4.02 -0.20 -23.72
N SER A 56 4.29 -1.44 -24.10
CA SER A 56 5.56 -2.12 -23.83
C SER A 56 6.21 -2.59 -25.11
N VAL A 57 7.49 -2.29 -25.28
CA VAL A 57 8.32 -2.77 -26.37
C VAL A 57 9.28 -3.82 -25.80
N PRO A 58 9.04 -5.12 -26.02
CA PRO A 58 9.93 -6.14 -25.46
C PRO A 58 11.38 -5.96 -25.95
N PHE A 59 12.36 -6.25 -25.08
CA PHE A 59 13.77 -5.76 -25.00
C PHE A 59 13.99 -4.58 -24.05
N VAL A 60 12.91 -3.87 -23.75
CA VAL A 60 12.81 -2.84 -22.74
C VAL A 60 11.65 -3.27 -21.84
N ASP A 61 11.81 -3.22 -20.52
CA ASP A 61 10.71 -3.69 -19.66
C ASP A 61 9.47 -2.77 -19.77
N ALA A 62 8.35 -3.19 -19.18
CA ALA A 62 7.08 -2.47 -19.27
C ALA A 62 7.11 -1.04 -18.68
N GLN A 63 8.20 -0.63 -18.04
CA GLN A 63 8.43 0.72 -17.52
C GLN A 63 9.44 1.52 -18.36
N GLY A 64 9.86 0.99 -19.52
CA GLY A 64 10.85 1.66 -20.35
C GLY A 64 12.29 1.48 -19.85
N LEU A 65 12.54 0.57 -18.92
CA LEU A 65 13.86 0.33 -18.35
C LEU A 65 14.52 -0.86 -19.06
N SER A 66 15.71 -0.65 -19.62
CA SER A 66 16.53 -1.76 -20.10
C SER A 66 17.02 -2.58 -18.89
N ILE A 67 17.23 -3.89 -19.07
CA ILE A 67 17.83 -4.72 -18.01
C ILE A 67 19.35 -4.46 -18.00
N ALA A 68 19.80 -3.30 -17.54
CA ALA A 68 21.23 -2.94 -17.53
C ALA A 68 22.11 -4.01 -16.84
N ALA A 69 21.56 -4.73 -15.85
CA ALA A 69 22.22 -5.83 -15.17
C ALA A 69 22.60 -7.02 -16.08
N LEU A 70 21.88 -7.22 -17.19
CA LEU A 70 22.20 -8.24 -18.19
C LEU A 70 23.05 -7.67 -19.35
N PHE A 71 23.09 -6.34 -19.51
CA PHE A 71 23.47 -5.69 -20.77
C PHE A 71 24.35 -4.45 -20.53
N ASN A 72 25.42 -4.59 -19.74
CA ASN A 72 26.44 -3.55 -19.59
C ASN A 72 27.37 -3.47 -20.83
N ASP A 73 26.77 -3.42 -22.01
CA ASP A 73 27.45 -3.32 -23.30
C ASP A 73 27.31 -1.87 -23.80
N PRO A 74 28.42 -1.11 -23.95
CA PRO A 74 28.37 0.29 -24.36
C PRO A 74 27.60 0.51 -25.66
N GLU A 75 27.67 -0.43 -26.60
CA GLU A 75 26.99 -0.33 -27.90
C GLU A 75 25.46 -0.44 -27.76
N VAL A 76 24.98 -1.30 -26.85
CA VAL A 76 23.54 -1.43 -26.52
C VAL A 76 23.05 -0.15 -25.86
N ILE A 77 23.82 0.37 -24.90
CA ILE A 77 23.46 1.59 -24.16
C ILE A 77 23.37 2.77 -25.13
N SER A 78 24.38 2.98 -25.98
CA SER A 78 24.33 4.06 -26.99
C SER A 78 23.18 3.89 -27.98
N THR A 79 22.86 2.64 -28.37
CA THR A 79 21.70 2.38 -29.24
C THR A 79 20.39 2.75 -28.57
N LEU A 80 20.23 2.43 -27.27
CA LEU A 80 19.03 2.79 -26.50
C LEU A 80 18.92 4.30 -26.28
N GLU A 81 20.03 4.99 -26.01
CA GLU A 81 20.08 6.44 -25.91
C GLU A 81 19.64 7.11 -27.23
N LEU A 82 20.16 6.63 -28.36
CA LEU A 82 19.74 7.11 -29.68
C LEU A 82 18.25 6.83 -29.96
N LEU A 83 17.75 5.66 -29.57
CA LEU A 83 16.34 5.30 -29.74
C LEU A 83 15.42 6.17 -28.88
N ALA A 84 15.83 6.60 -27.69
CA ALA A 84 15.01 7.46 -26.84
C ALA A 84 14.89 8.91 -27.35
N LEU A 85 15.80 9.33 -28.24
CA LEU A 85 15.69 10.60 -28.95
C LEU A 85 14.60 10.57 -30.04
N GLU A 86 14.13 9.38 -30.44
CA GLU A 86 13.03 9.26 -31.38
C GLU A 86 11.71 9.65 -30.68
N PRO A 87 10.94 10.63 -31.19
CA PRO A 87 9.73 11.14 -30.51
C PRO A 87 8.69 10.05 -30.18
N GLN A 88 8.67 8.96 -30.94
CA GLN A 88 7.76 7.82 -30.75
C GLN A 88 8.13 6.92 -29.54
N LEU A 89 9.33 7.13 -29.00
CA LEU A 89 9.94 6.33 -27.94
C LEU A 89 10.34 7.13 -26.71
N THR A 90 10.45 8.45 -26.80
CA THR A 90 10.82 9.32 -25.68
C THR A 90 9.95 9.09 -24.45
N ASP A 91 8.63 8.95 -24.62
CA ASP A 91 7.69 8.71 -23.51
C ASP A 91 7.69 7.24 -23.03
N ARG A 92 8.41 6.35 -23.71
CA ARG A 92 8.42 4.91 -23.47
C ARG A 92 9.77 4.36 -23.06
N LEU A 93 10.85 5.13 -23.22
CA LEU A 93 12.20 4.79 -22.79
C LEU A 93 12.64 5.79 -21.74
N SER A 94 12.72 5.34 -20.49
CA SER A 94 13.28 6.17 -19.42
C SER A 94 14.80 6.07 -19.46
N ILE A 95 15.45 7.01 -20.17
CA ILE A 95 16.92 7.11 -20.17
C ILE A 95 17.46 7.38 -18.77
N THR A 96 16.77 8.22 -17.99
CA THR A 96 17.11 8.45 -16.59
C THR A 96 17.08 7.14 -15.80
N GLY A 97 16.04 6.32 -15.98
CA GLY A 97 15.94 5.03 -15.31
C GLY A 97 16.98 4.02 -15.80
N LEU A 98 17.36 4.04 -17.08
CA LEU A 98 18.48 3.24 -17.60
C LEU A 98 19.80 3.62 -16.94
N HIS A 99 20.12 4.92 -16.85
CA HIS A 99 21.34 5.38 -16.18
C HIS A 99 21.33 5.06 -14.68
N GLN A 100 20.17 5.15 -14.02
CA GLN A 100 20.00 4.73 -12.63
C GLN A 100 20.26 3.23 -12.44
N ASP A 101 19.77 2.38 -13.34
CA ASP A 101 20.05 0.94 -13.30
C ASP A 101 21.54 0.65 -13.54
N ILE A 102 22.20 1.33 -14.49
CA ILE A 102 23.64 1.20 -14.75
C ILE A 102 24.45 1.59 -13.49
N ALA A 103 24.12 2.74 -12.89
CA ALA A 103 24.75 3.19 -11.65
C ALA A 103 24.51 2.19 -10.51
N SER A 104 23.29 1.65 -10.40
CA SER A 104 22.93 0.65 -9.39
C SER A 104 23.73 -0.63 -9.56
N VAL A 105 23.89 -1.13 -10.78
CA VAL A 105 24.68 -2.33 -11.06
C VAL A 105 26.16 -2.09 -10.77
N ALA A 106 26.70 -0.93 -11.15
CA ALA A 106 28.09 -0.57 -10.86
C ALA A 106 28.35 -0.50 -9.35
N SER A 107 27.46 0.15 -8.58
CA SER A 107 27.52 0.20 -7.13
C SER A 107 27.40 -1.19 -6.49
N LEU A 108 26.43 -2.01 -6.93
CA LEU A 108 26.28 -3.40 -6.47
C LEU A 108 27.56 -4.22 -6.69
N ARG A 109 28.19 -4.14 -7.88
CA ARG A 109 29.45 -4.82 -8.19
C ARG A 109 30.57 -4.38 -7.24
N GLN A 110 30.74 -3.08 -7.08
CA GLN A 110 31.78 -2.53 -6.21
C GLN A 110 31.55 -2.93 -4.76
N MET A 111 30.29 -2.94 -4.31
CA MET A 111 29.91 -3.32 -2.96
C MET A 111 30.14 -4.81 -2.68
N ILE A 112 29.73 -5.70 -3.59
CA ILE A 112 29.93 -7.14 -3.46
C ILE A 112 31.42 -7.49 -3.52
N ARG A 113 32.21 -6.78 -4.35
CA ARG A 113 33.66 -6.93 -4.41
C ARG A 113 34.35 -6.50 -3.11
N THR A 114 33.92 -5.40 -2.51
CA THR A 114 34.51 -4.87 -1.27
C THR A 114 33.99 -5.57 -0.01
N GLN A 115 32.80 -6.18 -0.07
CA GLN A 115 32.16 -6.89 1.05
C GLN A 115 31.59 -8.24 0.60
N PRO A 116 32.44 -9.25 0.35
CA PRO A 116 31.98 -10.58 -0.05
C PRO A 116 31.05 -11.21 1.02
N GLY A 117 29.93 -11.76 0.59
CA GLY A 117 28.91 -12.33 1.47
C GLY A 117 27.87 -11.33 1.99
N ILE A 118 27.82 -10.12 1.43
CA ILE A 118 26.80 -9.12 1.76
C ILE A 118 25.38 -9.68 1.54
N THR A 119 24.47 -9.40 2.48
CA THR A 119 23.08 -9.85 2.37
C THR A 119 22.31 -9.03 1.35
N ARG A 120 21.28 -9.62 0.72
CA ARG A 120 20.37 -8.92 -0.20
C ARG A 120 19.82 -7.62 0.39
N VAL A 121 19.39 -7.66 1.65
CA VAL A 121 18.78 -6.51 2.32
C VAL A 121 19.80 -5.38 2.46
N SER A 122 21.01 -5.69 2.94
CA SER A 122 22.08 -4.71 3.11
C SER A 122 22.53 -4.09 1.78
N ALA A 123 22.66 -4.91 0.73
CA ALA A 123 23.01 -4.43 -0.60
C ALA A 123 21.91 -3.51 -1.17
N VAL A 124 20.65 -3.91 -1.06
CA VAL A 124 19.50 -3.12 -1.54
C VAL A 124 19.42 -1.76 -0.86
N GLU A 125 19.48 -1.69 0.47
CA GLU A 125 19.31 -0.43 1.19
C GLU A 125 20.45 0.56 0.92
N ARG A 126 21.69 0.08 0.77
CA ARG A 126 22.82 0.97 0.48
C ARG A 126 22.77 1.54 -0.94
N VAL A 127 22.56 0.67 -1.94
CA VAL A 127 22.49 1.12 -3.35
C VAL A 127 21.27 2.01 -3.60
N LYS A 128 20.18 1.81 -2.85
CA LYS A 128 18.98 2.65 -2.91
C LYS A 128 19.29 4.10 -2.57
N VAL A 129 20.06 4.33 -1.50
CA VAL A 129 20.47 5.69 -1.08
C VAL A 129 21.45 6.30 -2.09
N GLU A 130 22.39 5.52 -2.60
CA GLU A 130 23.42 6.01 -3.53
C GLU A 130 22.87 6.40 -4.91
N THR A 131 21.91 5.64 -5.42
CA THR A 131 21.45 5.77 -6.82
C THR A 131 20.04 6.32 -6.98
N MET A 132 19.34 6.57 -5.87
CA MET A 132 17.92 6.96 -5.85
C MET A 132 17.00 5.94 -6.54
N THR A 133 17.42 4.68 -6.62
CA THR A 133 16.67 3.58 -7.26
C THR A 133 15.82 2.84 -6.23
N THR A 134 14.59 2.45 -6.58
CA THR A 134 13.70 1.74 -5.63
C THR A 134 14.28 0.40 -5.18
N GLY A 135 14.05 0.03 -3.91
CA GLY A 135 14.59 -1.22 -3.36
C GLY A 135 14.11 -2.49 -4.09
N ARG A 136 12.86 -2.46 -4.61
CA ARG A 136 12.32 -3.54 -5.45
C ARG A 136 13.10 -3.70 -6.75
N ARG A 137 13.46 -2.59 -7.40
CA ARG A 137 14.25 -2.62 -8.64
C ARG A 137 15.66 -3.14 -8.37
N ILE A 138 16.33 -2.66 -7.34
CA ILE A 138 17.68 -3.13 -6.96
C ILE A 138 17.68 -4.63 -6.65
N GLY A 139 16.66 -5.13 -5.94
CA GLY A 139 16.49 -6.57 -5.73
C GLY A 139 16.37 -7.35 -7.04
N SER A 140 15.64 -6.81 -8.02
CA SER A 140 15.51 -7.42 -9.35
C SER A 140 16.84 -7.39 -10.12
N LEU A 141 17.61 -6.30 -10.02
CA LEU A 141 18.95 -6.19 -10.62
C LEU A 141 19.91 -7.24 -10.03
N LEU A 142 19.88 -7.45 -8.71
CA LEU A 142 20.65 -8.53 -8.05
C LEU A 142 20.27 -9.91 -8.58
N ASP A 143 18.97 -10.20 -8.78
CA ASP A 143 18.53 -11.47 -9.36
C ASP A 143 19.04 -11.64 -10.79
N TYR A 144 19.09 -10.56 -11.57
CA TYR A 144 19.64 -10.58 -12.93
C TYR A 144 21.16 -10.77 -12.94
N MET A 145 21.90 -10.09 -12.06
CA MET A 145 23.34 -10.27 -11.93
C MET A 145 23.69 -11.71 -11.51
N ALA A 146 22.90 -12.31 -10.60
CA ALA A 146 23.08 -13.69 -10.19
C ALA A 146 22.80 -14.67 -11.33
N LYS A 147 21.74 -14.41 -12.10
CA LYS A 147 21.39 -15.16 -13.30
C LYS A 147 22.48 -15.10 -14.38
N ALA A 148 23.06 -13.92 -14.62
CA ALA A 148 24.12 -13.70 -15.60
C ALA A 148 25.51 -14.22 -15.17
N GLU A 149 25.57 -14.89 -14.01
CA GLU A 149 26.80 -15.40 -13.40
C GLU A 149 27.85 -14.29 -13.18
N ASP A 150 27.39 -13.05 -12.97
CA ASP A 150 28.24 -11.92 -12.57
C ASP A 150 28.52 -11.97 -11.06
N VAL A 151 27.51 -12.43 -10.31
CA VAL A 151 27.60 -12.69 -8.88
C VAL A 151 27.07 -14.09 -8.55
N ARG A 152 27.60 -14.70 -7.50
CA ARG A 152 27.11 -15.96 -6.94
C ARG A 152 26.15 -15.63 -5.81
N GLU A 153 24.93 -16.13 -5.89
CA GLU A 153 23.98 -16.12 -4.78
C GLU A 153 24.10 -17.43 -3.98
N ASP A 154 24.29 -17.34 -2.67
CA ASP A 154 24.13 -18.46 -1.74
C ASP A 154 22.96 -18.18 -0.81
N ARG A 155 22.12 -19.19 -0.59
CA ARG A 155 20.95 -19.12 0.29
C ARG A 155 21.17 -20.02 1.49
N THR A 156 21.89 -19.50 2.46
CA THR A 156 22.10 -20.11 3.78
C THR A 156 21.21 -19.41 4.81
N ASP A 157 20.58 -20.19 5.70
CA ASP A 157 19.75 -19.70 6.82
C ASP A 157 18.56 -18.81 6.43
N GLY A 158 18.05 -18.96 5.20
CA GLY A 158 16.91 -18.19 4.70
C GLY A 158 17.26 -16.76 4.26
N PHE A 159 18.55 -16.41 4.18
CA PHE A 159 19.03 -15.14 3.65
C PHE A 159 19.88 -15.37 2.39
N ALA A 160 19.65 -14.56 1.36
CA ALA A 160 20.50 -14.55 0.17
C ALA A 160 21.75 -13.69 0.43
N ARG A 161 22.93 -14.27 0.21
CA ARG A 161 24.24 -13.61 0.29
C ARG A 161 24.91 -13.63 -1.08
N TYR A 162 25.73 -12.63 -1.38
CA TYR A 162 26.32 -12.45 -2.70
C TYR A 162 27.85 -12.35 -2.68
N TRP A 163 28.49 -12.97 -3.67
CA TRP A 163 29.94 -12.90 -3.91
C TRP A 163 30.20 -12.62 -5.39
N THR A 164 31.32 -11.98 -5.71
CA THR A 164 31.75 -11.80 -7.09
C THR A 164 32.14 -13.15 -7.70
N VAL A 165 31.76 -13.41 -8.95
CA VAL A 165 32.27 -14.56 -9.70
C VAL A 165 33.48 -14.11 -10.51
N GLU A 166 34.65 -14.70 -10.26
CA GLU A 166 35.78 -14.55 -11.18
C GLU A 166 35.51 -15.38 -12.43
N LYS A 167 35.05 -14.73 -13.51
CA LYS A 167 35.00 -15.37 -14.82
C LYS A 167 36.43 -15.65 -15.26
N LYS A 168 36.85 -16.92 -15.24
CA LYS A 168 38.08 -17.36 -15.89
C LYS A 168 37.89 -17.19 -17.39
N THR A 169 38.40 -16.09 -17.95
CA THR A 169 38.51 -15.92 -19.39
C THR A 169 39.50 -16.96 -19.90
N LYS A 170 39.00 -18.06 -20.48
CA LYS A 170 39.82 -18.89 -21.35
C LYS A 170 40.22 -18.02 -22.53
N ARG A 171 41.49 -17.62 -22.60
CA ARG A 171 42.07 -17.24 -23.90
C ARG A 171 42.25 -18.50 -24.73
N ASP A 172 42.03 -18.39 -26.03
CA ASP A 172 42.17 -19.49 -27.02
C ASP A 172 43.62 -20.02 -27.17
N ASP A 173 44.57 -19.49 -26.40
CA ASP A 173 45.98 -19.93 -26.38
C ASP A 173 46.31 -20.87 -25.20
N GLY A 174 45.33 -21.25 -24.37
CA GLY A 174 45.52 -22.24 -23.31
C GLY A 174 46.29 -21.76 -22.08
N LEU A 175 46.58 -20.46 -21.96
CA LEU A 175 47.29 -19.90 -20.80
C LEU A 175 46.31 -19.39 -19.73
N VAL A 176 46.27 -20.06 -18.57
CA VAL A 176 45.52 -19.58 -17.40
C VAL A 176 46.38 -18.56 -16.64
N ILE A 177 46.07 -17.27 -16.76
CA ILE A 177 46.68 -16.23 -15.93
C ILE A 177 45.96 -16.22 -14.57
N ARG A 178 46.68 -16.54 -13.49
CA ARG A 178 46.28 -16.21 -12.12
C ARG A 178 46.86 -14.84 -11.77
N THR A 179 46.03 -13.88 -11.39
CA THR A 179 46.50 -12.60 -10.83
C THR A 179 45.90 -12.38 -9.44
N GLN A 180 46.79 -12.53 -8.45
CA GLN A 180 46.85 -11.91 -7.11
C GLN A 180 45.77 -12.23 -6.06
N GLU A 181 45.89 -13.42 -5.47
CA GLU A 181 45.96 -13.55 -3.99
C GLU A 181 47.39 -13.20 -3.58
N GLU A 182 47.64 -11.99 -3.06
CA GLU A 182 48.77 -11.65 -2.16
C GLU A 182 48.88 -10.11 -2.06
N SER A 183 48.09 -9.52 -1.17
CA SER A 183 48.38 -8.22 -0.52
C SER A 183 47.45 -8.04 0.68
N PHE A 184 47.66 -8.88 1.69
CA PHE A 184 47.31 -8.56 3.07
C PHE A 184 48.64 -8.29 3.79
N ARG A 185 48.73 -7.12 4.46
CA ARG A 185 49.86 -6.57 5.25
C ARG A 185 50.84 -5.64 4.52
N ALA A 186 50.44 -4.39 4.34
CA ALA A 186 51.31 -3.22 4.54
C ALA A 186 50.41 -1.98 4.70
N GLY A 187 50.63 -1.20 5.75
CA GLY A 187 49.89 0.03 5.99
C GLY A 187 50.25 1.12 4.98
N CYS A 188 49.30 2.01 4.72
CA CYS A 188 49.54 3.40 4.31
C CYS A 188 48.32 4.24 4.67
N ASP A 189 48.56 5.24 5.50
CA ASP A 189 47.70 6.39 5.75
C ASP A 189 47.39 7.12 4.44
N PHE A 190 46.11 7.44 4.22
CA PHE A 190 45.72 8.49 3.29
C PHE A 190 44.73 9.44 3.97
N LEU A 191 45.18 10.68 4.12
CA LEU A 191 44.41 11.83 4.60
C LEU A 191 43.24 12.08 3.65
N LEU A 192 42.01 12.04 4.17
CA LEU A 192 40.83 12.60 3.50
C LEU A 192 40.79 14.11 3.75
N PRO A 193 40.40 14.95 2.77
CA PRO A 193 40.10 16.35 3.03
C PRO A 193 38.84 16.49 3.88
N GLU A 194 38.83 17.47 4.78
CA GLU A 194 37.73 17.74 5.70
C GLU A 194 36.39 17.94 4.97
N PRO A 195 35.27 17.43 5.50
CA PRO A 195 33.95 17.70 4.97
C PRO A 195 33.59 19.17 5.18
N VAL A 196 33.26 19.85 4.08
CA VAL A 196 32.65 21.18 4.09
C VAL A 196 31.35 21.13 4.90
N GLN A 197 31.34 21.76 6.08
CA GLN A 197 30.13 21.98 6.86
C GLN A 197 29.26 23.02 6.16
N MET A 198 28.09 22.63 5.66
CA MET A 198 27.03 23.58 5.34
C MET A 198 26.28 23.97 6.61
N PRO A 199 26.02 25.27 6.86
CA PRO A 199 25.31 25.71 8.05
C PRO A 199 23.82 25.34 7.96
N LEU A 200 23.36 24.49 8.88
CA LEU A 200 21.95 24.32 9.19
C LEU A 200 21.43 25.64 9.80
N GLN A 201 20.73 26.45 9.00
CA GLN A 201 19.90 27.53 9.54
C GLN A 201 18.78 26.90 10.36
N ARG A 202 18.89 27.04 11.69
CA ARG A 202 17.81 26.75 12.64
C ARG A 202 16.67 27.74 12.40
N ALA A 203 15.52 27.24 11.96
CA ALA A 203 14.27 27.97 12.13
C ALA A 203 13.97 28.10 13.63
N SER A 204 13.64 29.31 14.08
CA SER A 204 13.31 29.63 15.47
C SER A 204 12.06 28.86 15.93
N PRO A 205 12.01 28.43 17.21
CA PRO A 205 10.80 27.82 17.76
C PRO A 205 9.72 28.88 17.95
N GLY A 206 8.58 28.71 17.28
CA GLY A 206 7.34 29.40 17.64
C GLY A 206 6.84 28.96 19.03
N PRO A 207 5.96 29.73 19.67
CA PRO A 207 5.49 29.44 21.03
C PRO A 207 4.67 28.13 21.06
N PRO A 208 4.76 27.36 22.16
CA PRO A 208 4.06 26.08 22.28
C PRO A 208 2.55 26.30 22.38
N HIS A 209 1.79 25.73 21.44
CA HIS A 209 0.36 25.49 21.64
C HIS A 209 0.18 24.33 22.63
N PRO A 210 -0.70 24.46 23.64
CA PRO A 210 -1.00 23.37 24.54
C PRO A 210 -2.17 22.57 23.98
N GLU A 211 -1.95 21.34 23.50
CA GLU A 211 -2.97 20.28 23.54
C GLU A 211 -2.35 18.89 23.32
N ASN A 212 -2.73 17.97 24.20
CA ASN A 212 -2.06 16.71 24.52
C ASN A 212 -2.23 15.61 23.46
N TRP A 213 -1.55 15.75 22.33
CA TRP A 213 -1.40 14.66 21.37
C TRP A 213 -0.06 13.98 21.60
N ILE A 214 -0.08 12.76 22.14
CA ILE A 214 1.09 11.88 22.07
C ILE A 214 1.18 11.48 20.60
N GLU A 215 2.04 12.15 19.83
CA GLU A 215 2.56 11.53 18.61
C GLU A 215 3.09 10.16 19.03
N PRO A 216 2.63 9.05 18.41
CA PRO A 216 3.22 7.74 18.70
C PRO A 216 4.73 7.93 18.56
N PRO A 217 5.52 7.63 19.60
CA PRO A 217 6.93 8.01 19.65
C PRO A 217 7.54 7.55 18.34
N GLY A 218 8.00 8.53 17.54
CA GLY A 218 8.48 8.25 16.20
C GLY A 218 9.50 7.13 16.32
N ILE A 219 9.14 5.94 15.80
CA ILE A 219 10.02 4.78 15.89
C ILE A 219 11.24 5.18 15.06
N THR A 220 12.33 5.53 15.73
CA THR A 220 13.58 5.85 15.04
C THR A 220 13.98 4.64 14.21
N LEU A 221 14.67 4.86 13.09
CA LEU A 221 15.11 3.77 12.24
C LEU A 221 15.95 2.75 13.03
N ASP A 222 16.76 3.22 13.97
CA ASP A 222 17.53 2.39 14.90
C ASP A 222 16.65 1.54 15.82
N LEU A 223 15.60 2.14 16.39
CA LEU A 223 14.61 1.40 17.19
C LEU A 223 13.91 0.34 16.32
N TYR A 224 13.55 0.67 15.08
CA TYR A 224 12.94 -0.28 14.15
C TYR A 224 13.88 -1.46 13.81
N HIS A 225 15.18 -1.20 13.60
CA HIS A 225 16.17 -2.26 13.38
C HIS A 225 16.32 -3.16 14.59
N ARG A 226 16.44 -2.57 15.79
CA ARG A 226 16.47 -3.31 17.05
C ARG A 226 15.22 -4.17 17.21
N LEU A 227 14.04 -3.62 16.90
CA LEU A 227 12.77 -4.35 16.94
C LEU A 227 12.74 -5.54 15.98
N ILE A 228 13.33 -5.42 14.78
CA ILE A 228 13.45 -6.52 13.82
C ILE A 228 14.32 -7.65 14.38
N ASP A 229 15.47 -7.31 14.95
CA ASP A 229 16.40 -8.29 15.52
C ASP A 229 15.79 -9.01 16.73
N GLU A 230 14.89 -8.35 17.45
CA GLU A 230 14.17 -8.89 18.60
C GLU A 230 12.92 -9.71 18.24
N ARG A 231 12.61 -9.93 16.95
CA ARG A 231 11.47 -10.77 16.49
C ARG A 231 11.77 -12.25 16.69
N GLY A 232 11.79 -12.68 17.94
CA GLY A 232 11.92 -14.07 18.34
C GLY A 232 10.72 -14.94 17.96
N ALA A 233 10.66 -16.15 18.53
CA ALA A 233 9.57 -17.11 18.30
C ALA A 233 8.29 -16.80 19.09
N ALA A 234 8.39 -15.95 20.12
CA ALA A 234 7.28 -15.50 20.96
C ALA A 234 7.24 -13.95 20.99
N PRO A 235 6.08 -13.33 21.20
CA PRO A 235 6.01 -11.88 21.39
C PRO A 235 6.76 -11.46 22.66
N LYS A 236 7.32 -10.24 22.65
CA LYS A 236 8.14 -9.71 23.74
C LYS A 236 7.65 -8.32 24.15
N VAL A 237 7.47 -8.05 25.44
CA VAL A 237 7.19 -6.67 25.92
C VAL A 237 8.50 -5.90 25.99
N LEU A 238 8.56 -4.68 25.43
CA LEU A 238 9.81 -3.92 25.34
C LEU A 238 10.43 -3.55 26.68
N ASP A 239 9.60 -3.24 27.69
CA ASP A 239 10.04 -2.80 29.01
C ASP A 239 9.97 -3.91 30.08
N SER A 240 9.93 -5.18 29.67
CA SER A 240 9.90 -6.31 30.59
C SER A 240 10.92 -7.38 30.24
N ASP A 241 11.88 -7.60 31.13
CA ASP A 241 12.79 -8.74 31.07
C ASP A 241 12.09 -10.06 31.45
N ARG A 242 10.84 -10.00 31.94
CA ARG A 242 10.09 -11.21 32.26
C ARG A 242 9.61 -11.85 30.95
N PRO A 243 10.03 -13.09 30.62
CA PRO A 243 9.38 -13.84 29.57
C PRO A 243 7.90 -13.95 29.93
N LEU A 244 7.04 -13.48 29.04
CA LEU A 244 5.60 -13.56 29.24
C LEU A 244 5.20 -15.00 29.52
N SER A 245 4.42 -15.15 30.57
CA SER A 245 3.92 -16.43 31.05
C SER A 245 2.93 -16.99 30.01
N PHE A 246 3.18 -18.22 29.57
CA PHE A 246 2.26 -19.12 28.86
C PHE A 246 1.73 -18.65 27.50
N GLY A 247 2.44 -19.03 26.43
CA GLY A 247 1.77 -19.27 25.16
C GLY A 247 0.98 -20.58 25.26
N GLU A 248 -0.34 -20.52 25.10
CA GLU A 248 -1.15 -21.72 24.96
C GLU A 248 -0.81 -22.37 23.62
N ASN A 249 -0.53 -23.68 23.62
CA ASN A 249 -0.38 -24.43 22.38
C ASN A 249 -1.73 -24.44 21.65
N ILE A 250 -1.75 -23.93 20.43
CA ILE A 250 -2.97 -23.93 19.61
C ILE A 250 -3.18 -25.37 19.11
N PRO A 251 -4.36 -26.00 19.39
CA PRO A 251 -4.72 -27.30 18.83
C PRO A 251 -4.61 -27.29 17.30
N ALA A 252 -4.25 -28.41 16.69
CA ALA A 252 -3.92 -28.45 15.26
C ALA A 252 -5.08 -27.96 14.36
N GLU A 253 -6.30 -28.27 14.77
CA GLU A 253 -7.57 -27.87 14.16
C GLU A 253 -7.86 -26.37 14.25
N GLU A 254 -7.29 -25.67 15.24
CA GLU A 254 -7.44 -24.22 15.40
C GLU A 254 -6.32 -23.42 14.70
N ARG A 255 -5.28 -24.09 14.19
CA ARG A 255 -4.11 -23.41 13.62
C ARG A 255 -4.46 -22.73 12.31
N LEU A 256 -4.15 -21.45 12.25
CA LEU A 256 -4.25 -20.68 11.02
C LEU A 256 -3.14 -21.11 10.05
N THR A 257 -3.53 -21.47 8.82
CA THR A 257 -2.57 -21.87 7.77
C THR A 257 -1.85 -20.68 7.13
N GLY A 258 -2.25 -19.45 7.47
CA GLY A 258 -1.75 -18.21 6.88
C GLY A 258 -2.00 -17.00 7.77
N ARG A 259 -1.86 -15.80 7.17
CA ARG A 259 -2.24 -14.55 7.82
C ARG A 259 -3.76 -14.48 7.94
N GLY A 260 -4.24 -14.19 9.15
CA GLY A 260 -5.65 -14.02 9.45
C GLY A 260 -6.00 -12.55 9.62
N LYS A 261 -7.12 -12.13 9.03
CA LYS A 261 -7.75 -10.83 9.23
C LYS A 261 -8.80 -10.96 10.33
N ALA A 262 -8.62 -10.23 11.43
CA ALA A 262 -9.54 -10.27 12.55
C ALA A 262 -10.59 -9.14 12.45
N ILE A 263 -11.84 -9.47 12.77
CA ILE A 263 -12.98 -8.57 12.66
C ILE A 263 -13.82 -8.75 13.90
N VAL A 264 -14.05 -7.64 14.60
CA VAL A 264 -14.83 -7.62 15.84
C VAL A 264 -16.28 -7.28 15.48
N VAL A 265 -17.19 -8.15 15.89
CA VAL A 265 -18.65 -7.91 15.89
C VAL A 265 -19.12 -7.72 17.33
N ALA A 266 -20.42 -7.52 17.54
CA ALA A 266 -20.99 -7.24 18.85
C ALA A 266 -20.50 -8.18 19.97
N ASN A 267 -20.61 -9.50 19.78
CA ASN A 267 -20.28 -10.46 20.84
C ASN A 267 -19.06 -11.34 20.53
N ASN A 268 -18.64 -11.36 19.27
CA ASN A 268 -17.65 -12.31 18.77
C ASN A 268 -16.52 -11.62 17.99
N THR A 269 -15.45 -12.37 17.75
CA THR A 269 -14.40 -12.01 16.80
C THR A 269 -14.30 -13.05 15.71
N TRP A 270 -14.35 -12.61 14.46
CA TRP A 270 -14.12 -13.43 13.28
C TRP A 270 -12.67 -13.31 12.82
N ILE A 271 -11.98 -14.44 12.72
CA ILE A 271 -10.63 -14.52 12.15
C ILE A 271 -10.76 -15.16 10.76
N LEU A 272 -10.62 -14.34 9.72
CA LEU A 272 -10.74 -14.73 8.32
C LEU A 272 -9.38 -15.02 7.72
N PHE A 273 -9.22 -16.14 7.05
CA PHE A 273 -7.97 -16.51 6.39
C PHE A 273 -8.24 -17.29 5.11
N HIS A 274 -7.30 -17.19 4.16
CA HIS A 274 -7.35 -18.00 2.96
C HIS A 274 -6.67 -19.34 3.17
N ARG A 275 -7.29 -20.39 2.64
CA ARG A 275 -6.63 -21.67 2.41
C ARG A 275 -6.83 -22.03 0.94
N ARG A 276 -5.78 -22.60 0.34
CA ARG A 276 -5.85 -23.14 -1.01
C ARG A 276 -5.95 -24.66 -0.90
N PRO A 277 -7.12 -25.27 -1.12
CA PRO A 277 -7.24 -26.71 -1.19
C PRO A 277 -6.30 -27.25 -2.28
N PRO A 278 -5.65 -28.42 -2.10
CA PRO A 278 -4.78 -29.01 -3.11
C PRO A 278 -5.47 -29.20 -4.47
N THR A 279 -6.79 -29.39 -4.45
CA THR A 279 -7.64 -29.68 -5.61
C THR A 279 -8.28 -28.45 -6.24
N SER A 280 -8.19 -27.27 -5.63
CA SER A 280 -8.85 -26.05 -6.11
C SER A 280 -7.86 -25.05 -6.68
N LEU A 281 -8.15 -24.57 -7.89
CA LEU A 281 -7.41 -23.46 -8.48
C LEU A 281 -7.70 -22.13 -7.77
N ARG A 282 -8.91 -21.98 -7.18
CA ARG A 282 -9.34 -20.80 -6.43
C ARG A 282 -9.02 -20.94 -4.95
N SER A 283 -8.58 -19.84 -4.33
CA SER A 283 -8.52 -19.72 -2.87
C SER A 283 -9.92 -19.75 -2.28
N HIS A 284 -10.11 -20.45 -1.17
CA HIS A 284 -11.34 -20.40 -0.40
C HIS A 284 -11.06 -19.64 0.90
N GLY A 285 -12.04 -18.87 1.34
CA GLY A 285 -12.04 -18.21 2.62
C GLY A 285 -12.54 -19.14 3.72
N TYR A 286 -11.92 -19.05 4.88
CA TYR A 286 -12.31 -19.74 6.11
C TYR A 286 -12.42 -18.71 7.23
N ALA A 287 -13.32 -18.95 8.17
CA ALA A 287 -13.49 -18.14 9.37
C ALA A 287 -13.36 -19.00 10.63
N HIS A 288 -12.60 -18.52 11.61
CA HIS A 288 -12.71 -18.97 13.00
C HIS A 288 -13.50 -17.93 13.77
N ILE A 289 -14.57 -18.35 14.45
CA ILE A 289 -15.43 -17.49 15.27
C ILE A 289 -15.02 -17.69 16.73
N ARG A 290 -14.67 -16.59 17.38
CA ARG A 290 -14.17 -16.54 18.75
C ARG A 290 -15.14 -15.78 19.64
N ASP A 291 -15.33 -16.22 20.87
CA ASP A 291 -16.08 -15.46 21.88
C ASP A 291 -15.27 -14.26 22.41
N ALA A 292 -15.88 -13.50 23.32
CA ALA A 292 -15.25 -12.37 23.99
C ALA A 292 -14.00 -12.77 24.80
N GLU A 293 -13.86 -14.04 25.21
CA GLU A 293 -12.69 -14.55 25.91
C GLU A 293 -11.59 -15.07 24.97
N GLY A 294 -11.81 -15.07 23.67
CA GLY A 294 -10.88 -15.57 22.65
C GLY A 294 -10.92 -17.09 22.44
N ARG A 295 -11.92 -17.79 22.98
CA ARG A 295 -12.11 -19.23 22.78
C ARG A 295 -12.75 -19.49 21.43
N LEU A 296 -12.37 -20.58 20.77
CA LEU A 296 -13.00 -20.97 19.51
C LEU A 296 -14.41 -21.49 19.79
N ILE A 297 -15.42 -20.85 19.20
CA ILE A 297 -16.83 -21.27 19.31
C ILE A 297 -17.42 -21.73 17.98
N GLY A 298 -16.74 -21.46 16.86
CA GLY A 298 -17.19 -21.90 15.55
C GLY A 298 -16.09 -21.88 14.49
N GLN A 299 -16.24 -22.74 13.49
CA GLN A 299 -15.43 -22.74 12.27
C GLN A 299 -16.36 -22.79 11.06
N LEU A 300 -16.04 -21.99 10.05
CA LEU A 300 -16.85 -21.87 8.85
C LEU A 300 -15.96 -21.90 7.61
N GLU A 301 -16.33 -22.75 6.65
CA GLU A 301 -15.84 -22.67 5.28
C GLU A 301 -16.80 -21.78 4.49
N LEU A 302 -16.31 -20.66 3.96
CA LEU A 302 -17.17 -19.65 3.33
C LEU A 302 -17.69 -20.10 1.95
N GLY A 303 -16.97 -21.01 1.28
CA GLY A 303 -17.28 -21.44 -0.08
C GLY A 303 -17.01 -20.39 -1.17
N HIS A 304 -16.46 -19.23 -0.79
CA HIS A 304 -16.00 -18.15 -1.65
C HIS A 304 -14.71 -17.55 -1.09
N ASP A 305 -14.00 -16.73 -1.87
CA ASP A 305 -12.89 -15.94 -1.35
C ASP A 305 -13.38 -14.63 -0.73
N PHE A 306 -12.48 -13.81 -0.23
CA PHE A 306 -12.80 -12.50 0.31
C PHE A 306 -11.71 -11.53 -0.09
N ILE A 307 -12.11 -10.35 -0.53
CA ILE A 307 -11.23 -9.26 -0.94
C ILE A 307 -11.36 -8.10 0.04
N ARG A 308 -12.56 -7.87 0.57
CA ARG A 308 -12.82 -6.90 1.62
C ARG A 308 -13.81 -7.48 2.60
N VAL A 309 -13.78 -6.93 3.79
CA VAL A 309 -14.70 -7.31 4.85
C VAL A 309 -15.12 -6.05 5.58
N TYR A 310 -16.31 -6.07 6.14
CA TYR A 310 -16.90 -4.95 6.83
C TYR A 310 -17.67 -5.48 8.04
N SER A 311 -17.59 -4.74 9.12
CA SER A 311 -18.39 -4.94 10.32
C SER A 311 -18.34 -3.63 11.10
N HIS A 312 -19.48 -3.20 11.63
CA HIS A 312 -19.50 -2.18 12.65
C HIS A 312 -19.68 -2.88 14.01
N ARG A 313 -18.95 -2.43 15.03
CA ARG A 313 -18.88 -3.12 16.34
C ARG A 313 -20.22 -3.28 17.05
N SER A 314 -21.15 -2.38 16.80
CA SER A 314 -22.51 -2.47 17.33
C SER A 314 -23.43 -3.39 16.54
N ARG A 315 -22.91 -4.03 15.47
CA ARG A 315 -23.69 -4.89 14.57
C ARG A 315 -23.37 -6.36 14.86
N GLU A 316 -24.38 -7.19 14.66
CA GLU A 316 -24.33 -8.65 14.84
C GLU A 316 -24.05 -9.38 13.52
N PHE A 317 -23.38 -8.72 12.57
CA PHE A 317 -23.14 -9.28 11.25
C PHE A 317 -21.75 -8.92 10.69
N VAL A 318 -21.27 -9.81 9.83
CA VAL A 318 -20.04 -9.67 9.05
C VAL A 318 -20.43 -9.62 7.58
N ILE A 319 -19.95 -8.60 6.87
CA ILE A 319 -20.20 -8.42 5.44
C ILE A 319 -18.90 -8.67 4.69
N ILE A 320 -18.91 -9.60 3.74
CA ILE A 320 -17.74 -9.97 2.96
C ILE A 320 -17.98 -9.64 1.50
N LEU A 321 -17.06 -8.89 0.88
CA LEU A 321 -17.00 -8.71 -0.57
C LEU A 321 -15.97 -9.68 -1.16
N ASP A 322 -16.39 -10.53 -2.09
CA ASP A 322 -15.52 -11.50 -2.75
C ASP A 322 -14.92 -10.99 -4.07
N SER A 323 -14.10 -11.82 -4.72
CA SER A 323 -13.45 -11.47 -5.99
C SER A 323 -14.39 -11.41 -7.19
N ASP A 324 -15.58 -12.00 -7.08
CA ASP A 324 -16.61 -12.02 -8.10
C ASP A 324 -17.57 -10.83 -7.99
N LEU A 325 -17.35 -9.93 -7.01
CA LEU A 325 -18.21 -8.78 -6.65
C LEU A 325 -19.53 -9.20 -6.00
N ASP A 326 -19.57 -10.37 -5.37
CA ASP A 326 -20.68 -10.73 -4.52
C ASP A 326 -20.41 -10.26 -3.08
N VAL A 327 -21.44 -9.66 -2.50
CA VAL A 327 -21.50 -9.28 -1.10
C VAL A 327 -22.24 -10.38 -0.37
N HIS A 328 -21.58 -10.98 0.62
CA HIS A 328 -22.14 -12.01 1.48
C HIS A 328 -22.32 -11.44 2.87
N VAL A 329 -23.52 -11.54 3.42
CA VAL A 329 -23.81 -11.08 4.79
C VAL A 329 -24.00 -12.29 5.67
N TYR A 330 -23.23 -12.35 6.75
CA TYR A 330 -23.26 -13.40 7.75
C TYR A 330 -23.70 -12.83 9.10
N ARG A 331 -24.50 -13.56 9.86
CA ARG A 331 -24.66 -13.30 11.30
C ARG A 331 -23.36 -13.59 12.03
N GLU A 332 -23.20 -13.03 13.22
CA GLU A 332 -22.04 -13.31 14.08
C GLU A 332 -21.84 -14.80 14.40
N SER A 333 -22.89 -15.61 14.30
CA SER A 333 -22.88 -17.07 14.51
C SER A 333 -22.29 -17.87 13.35
N GLY A 334 -22.12 -17.27 12.17
CA GLY A 334 -21.66 -17.96 10.96
C GLY A 334 -22.76 -18.25 9.93
N GLU A 335 -24.03 -18.02 10.28
CA GLU A 335 -25.14 -18.21 9.34
C GLU A 335 -25.12 -17.13 8.26
N ARG A 336 -25.06 -17.52 6.98
CA ARG A 336 -25.22 -16.58 5.87
C ARG A 336 -26.69 -16.19 5.72
N ILE A 337 -26.99 -14.90 5.85
CA ILE A 337 -28.35 -14.38 5.74
C ILE A 337 -28.67 -13.82 4.37
N GLU A 338 -27.69 -13.22 3.68
CA GLU A 338 -27.92 -12.62 2.36
C GLU A 338 -26.71 -12.76 1.43
N ARG A 339 -26.99 -12.74 0.13
CA ARG A 339 -26.00 -12.62 -0.94
C ARG A 339 -26.50 -11.64 -2.00
N ILE A 340 -25.71 -10.62 -2.30
CA ILE A 340 -26.06 -9.54 -3.23
C ILE A 340 -24.96 -9.46 -4.29
N SER A 341 -25.31 -9.54 -5.58
CA SER A 341 -24.33 -9.39 -6.65
C SER A 341 -24.20 -7.94 -7.10
N LEU A 342 -23.08 -7.29 -6.78
CA LEU A 342 -22.82 -5.93 -7.26
C LEU A 342 -22.48 -5.89 -8.75
N ARG A 343 -22.16 -7.05 -9.34
CA ARG A 343 -21.97 -7.19 -10.79
C ARG A 343 -23.27 -6.95 -11.56
N ASP A 344 -24.39 -7.29 -10.95
CA ASP A 344 -25.72 -7.13 -11.54
C ASP A 344 -26.38 -5.81 -11.13
N THR A 345 -25.64 -4.92 -10.45
CA THR A 345 -26.10 -3.58 -10.05
C THR A 345 -25.58 -2.53 -11.05
N PRO A 346 -26.39 -2.05 -12.00
CA PRO A 346 -25.94 -1.14 -13.07
C PRO A 346 -25.24 0.10 -12.53
N GLU A 347 -25.74 0.66 -11.44
CA GLU A 347 -25.23 1.87 -10.79
C GLU A 347 -23.75 1.72 -10.39
N VAL A 348 -23.39 0.56 -9.84
CA VAL A 348 -22.02 0.25 -9.43
C VAL A 348 -21.13 0.05 -10.66
N VAL A 349 -21.60 -0.77 -11.61
CA VAL A 349 -20.85 -1.12 -12.83
C VAL A 349 -20.58 0.11 -13.70
N GLU A 350 -21.59 0.95 -13.87
CA GLU A 350 -21.51 2.17 -14.68
C GLU A 350 -20.64 3.23 -14.00
N THR A 351 -20.71 3.38 -12.67
CA THR A 351 -19.81 4.28 -11.93
C THR A 351 -18.35 3.91 -12.17
N VAL A 352 -17.99 2.62 -12.04
CA VAL A 352 -16.62 2.15 -12.28
C VAL A 352 -16.22 2.29 -13.75
N ARG A 353 -17.13 1.98 -14.68
CA ARG A 353 -16.88 2.12 -16.13
C ARG A 353 -16.62 3.57 -16.51
N ALA A 354 -17.46 4.50 -16.04
CA ALA A 354 -17.32 5.92 -16.29
C ALA A 354 -16.00 6.47 -15.75
N TRP A 355 -15.63 6.08 -14.53
CA TRP A 355 -14.32 6.42 -13.96
C TRP A 355 -13.17 5.91 -14.84
N ASN A 356 -13.19 4.62 -15.19
CA ASN A 356 -12.12 4.01 -15.98
C ASN A 356 -12.02 4.55 -17.41
N ALA A 357 -13.10 5.09 -17.98
CA ALA A 357 -13.07 5.75 -19.28
C ALA A 357 -12.35 7.10 -19.23
N ALA A 358 -12.39 7.79 -18.09
CA ALA A 358 -11.76 9.10 -17.90
C ALA A 358 -10.37 9.04 -17.24
N ALA A 359 -10.05 7.95 -16.53
CA ALA A 359 -8.83 7.83 -15.75
C ALA A 359 -7.62 7.36 -16.58
N ALA A 360 -6.45 7.97 -16.33
CA ALA A 360 -5.18 7.50 -16.87
C ALA A 360 -4.80 6.09 -16.36
N PHE A 361 -5.31 5.72 -15.17
CA PHE A 361 -5.06 4.43 -14.53
C PHE A 361 -6.39 3.75 -14.18
N PRO A 362 -6.87 2.83 -15.02
CA PRO A 362 -8.08 2.06 -14.74
C PRO A 362 -7.96 1.28 -13.43
N ILE A 363 -9.02 1.30 -12.62
CA ILE A 363 -9.12 0.58 -11.37
C ILE A 363 -10.02 -0.65 -11.52
N LYS A 364 -9.72 -1.70 -10.76
CA LYS A 364 -10.60 -2.87 -10.66
C LYS A 364 -11.85 -2.50 -9.87
N SER A 365 -13.00 -3.06 -10.24
CA SER A 365 -14.26 -2.83 -9.52
C SER A 365 -14.18 -3.17 -8.03
N THR A 366 -13.48 -4.25 -7.67
CA THR A 366 -13.24 -4.63 -6.26
C THR A 366 -12.42 -3.59 -5.48
N ALA A 367 -11.55 -2.85 -6.17
CA ALA A 367 -10.80 -1.75 -5.58
C ALA A 367 -11.63 -0.46 -5.51
N ALA A 368 -12.57 -0.27 -6.45
CA ALA A 368 -13.46 0.88 -6.51
C ALA A 368 -14.52 0.88 -5.39
N VAL A 369 -14.99 -0.30 -4.99
CA VAL A 369 -15.84 -0.47 -3.80
C VAL A 369 -15.01 -0.22 -2.55
N ARG A 370 -15.45 0.71 -1.70
CA ARG A 370 -14.69 1.17 -0.53
C ARG A 370 -15.29 0.68 0.77
N SER A 371 -16.59 0.86 0.97
CA SER A 371 -17.32 0.46 2.17
C SER A 371 -18.68 -0.11 1.80
N ILE A 372 -19.15 -1.07 2.59
CA ILE A 372 -20.45 -1.71 2.46
C ILE A 372 -21.04 -1.83 3.86
N ASP A 373 -22.32 -1.51 4.00
CA ASP A 373 -23.08 -1.78 5.22
C ASP A 373 -24.46 -2.35 4.88
N PHE A 374 -25.09 -3.02 5.85
CA PHE A 374 -26.37 -3.70 5.65
C PHE A 374 -27.23 -3.54 6.90
N ASP A 375 -28.48 -3.15 6.73
CA ASP A 375 -29.45 -3.18 7.80
C ASP A 375 -30.52 -4.25 7.52
N PRO A 376 -30.52 -5.38 8.26
CA PRO A 376 -31.51 -6.43 8.09
C PRO A 376 -32.93 -5.96 8.42
N ALA A 377 -33.09 -5.00 9.35
CA ALA A 377 -34.40 -4.57 9.80
C ALA A 377 -35.13 -3.76 8.70
N SER A 378 -34.45 -2.77 8.12
CA SER A 378 -35.01 -1.98 7.01
C SER A 378 -34.83 -2.62 5.63
N ARG A 379 -34.17 -3.79 5.55
CA ARG A 379 -33.77 -4.47 4.30
C ARG A 379 -33.07 -3.49 3.35
N THR A 380 -32.12 -2.75 3.89
CA THR A 380 -31.37 -1.71 3.19
C THR A 380 -29.92 -2.11 3.13
N PHE A 381 -29.26 -1.89 2.00
CA PHE A 381 -27.81 -2.03 1.93
C PHE A 381 -27.19 -0.76 1.37
N LEU A 382 -26.02 -0.43 1.88
CA LEU A 382 -25.22 0.71 1.49
C LEU A 382 -23.96 0.21 0.81
N VAL A 383 -23.58 0.84 -0.29
CA VAL A 383 -22.28 0.61 -0.93
C VAL A 383 -21.68 1.94 -1.36
N THR A 384 -20.40 2.13 -1.06
CA THR A 384 -19.63 3.26 -1.55
C THR A 384 -18.72 2.82 -2.67
N VAL A 385 -18.77 3.56 -3.77
CA VAL A 385 -17.97 3.34 -4.97
C VAL A 385 -17.28 4.65 -5.28
N LEU A 386 -15.96 4.69 -5.08
CA LEU A 386 -15.14 5.88 -5.26
C LEU A 386 -15.65 7.07 -4.43
N ASN A 387 -16.24 8.06 -5.07
CA ASN A 387 -16.78 9.29 -4.50
C ASN A 387 -18.31 9.27 -4.39
N ARG A 388 -18.95 8.12 -4.57
CA ARG A 388 -20.41 7.97 -4.49
C ARG A 388 -20.80 7.03 -3.36
N VAL A 389 -21.81 7.42 -2.61
CA VAL A 389 -22.55 6.54 -1.71
C VAL A 389 -23.89 6.22 -2.35
N TRP A 390 -24.19 4.94 -2.43
CA TRP A 390 -25.46 4.40 -2.91
C TRP A 390 -26.15 3.66 -1.77
N VAL A 391 -27.44 3.91 -1.62
CA VAL A 391 -28.30 3.19 -0.69
C VAL A 391 -29.42 2.53 -1.46
N PHE A 392 -29.55 1.22 -1.28
CA PHE A 392 -30.45 0.37 -2.03
C PHE A 392 -31.43 -0.35 -1.09
N SER A 393 -32.62 -0.64 -1.59
CA SER A 393 -33.45 -1.71 -1.04
C SER A 393 -32.82 -3.06 -1.39
N LEU A 394 -33.10 -4.10 -0.60
CA LEU A 394 -32.66 -5.45 -0.91
C LEU A 394 -33.30 -6.04 -2.19
N ASN A 395 -34.33 -5.38 -2.75
CA ASN A 395 -34.90 -5.73 -4.05
C ASN A 395 -34.09 -5.14 -5.22
N GLY A 396 -33.06 -4.33 -4.94
CA GLY A 396 -32.23 -3.67 -5.92
C GLY A 396 -32.68 -2.24 -6.26
N ASP A 397 -33.73 -1.73 -5.63
CA ASP A 397 -34.19 -0.36 -5.89
C ASP A 397 -33.23 0.65 -5.27
N VAL A 398 -32.75 1.61 -6.06
CA VAL A 398 -32.00 2.76 -5.53
C VAL A 398 -32.93 3.62 -4.68
N ARG A 399 -32.65 3.75 -3.39
CA ARG A 399 -33.34 4.72 -2.52
C ARG A 399 -32.80 6.12 -2.77
N TYR A 400 -31.47 6.25 -2.74
CA TYR A 400 -30.78 7.49 -3.12
C TYR A 400 -29.32 7.23 -3.48
N CYS A 401 -28.72 8.22 -4.15
CA CYS A 401 -27.30 8.31 -4.45
C CYS A 401 -26.79 9.70 -4.10
N ARG A 402 -25.65 9.77 -3.43
CA ARG A 402 -24.95 11.05 -3.19
C ARG A 402 -23.53 10.95 -3.73
N ARG A 403 -23.16 11.92 -4.59
CA ARG A 403 -21.77 12.18 -4.97
C ARG A 403 -21.16 13.12 -3.94
N VAL A 404 -19.92 12.83 -3.54
CA VAL A 404 -19.14 13.65 -2.64
C VAL A 404 -18.11 14.40 -3.47
N ALA A 405 -18.14 15.72 -3.39
CA ALA A 405 -17.09 16.56 -3.94
C ALA A 405 -15.97 16.67 -2.91
N ALA A 406 -14.70 16.74 -3.33
CA ALA A 406 -13.68 17.22 -2.40
C ALA A 406 -14.06 18.62 -1.94
N PRO A 407 -13.86 18.95 -0.65
CA PRO A 407 -13.87 20.35 -0.26
C PRO A 407 -12.85 21.05 -1.16
N GLY A 408 -13.34 21.94 -2.02
CA GLY A 408 -12.48 22.73 -2.88
C GLY A 408 -11.48 23.44 -1.99
N ALA A 409 -10.19 23.24 -2.23
CA ALA A 409 -9.11 23.84 -1.44
C ALA A 409 -8.94 25.35 -1.71
N SER A 410 -10.03 26.05 -2.02
CA SER A 410 -10.02 27.50 -2.08
C SER A 410 -10.29 28.02 -0.67
N PRO A 411 -9.29 28.60 0.03
CA PRO A 411 -9.59 29.40 1.20
C PRO A 411 -10.60 30.47 0.79
N VAL A 412 -11.73 30.55 1.50
CA VAL A 412 -12.70 31.61 1.29
C VAL A 412 -12.08 32.89 1.84
N HIS A 413 -11.59 33.76 0.96
CA HIS A 413 -11.09 35.08 1.32
C HIS A 413 -12.26 36.04 1.52
N TRP A 414 -12.47 36.48 2.76
CA TRP A 414 -13.66 37.21 3.18
C TRP A 414 -13.78 38.68 2.74
N PRO A 415 -12.73 39.47 2.48
CA PRO A 415 -12.93 40.92 2.30
C PRO A 415 -13.64 41.29 0.98
N SER A 416 -13.86 40.33 0.08
CA SER A 416 -14.57 40.55 -1.20
C SER A 416 -15.60 39.46 -1.54
N ALA A 417 -15.86 38.53 -0.62
CA ALA A 417 -16.80 37.44 -0.82
C ALA A 417 -18.22 37.99 -1.05
N GLY A 418 -18.76 37.79 -2.25
CA GLY A 418 -20.15 38.11 -2.55
C GLY A 418 -21.09 37.22 -1.75
N LYS A 419 -22.39 37.54 -1.77
CA LYS A 419 -23.44 36.66 -1.20
C LYS A 419 -23.34 35.23 -1.75
N GLU A 420 -22.86 35.08 -2.97
CA GLU A 420 -22.63 33.81 -3.66
C GLU A 420 -21.49 32.99 -3.04
N ASP A 421 -20.39 33.62 -2.62
CA ASP A 421 -19.26 32.92 -1.98
C ASP A 421 -19.60 32.45 -0.57
N ILE A 422 -20.41 33.22 0.19
CA ILE A 422 -20.93 32.80 1.50
C ILE A 422 -21.92 31.65 1.33
N SER A 423 -22.80 31.73 0.31
CA SER A 423 -23.74 30.65 -0.01
C SER A 423 -23.02 29.36 -0.39
N PHE A 424 -21.95 29.46 -1.20
CA PHE A 424 -21.12 28.33 -1.58
C PHE A 424 -20.37 27.73 -0.39
N ALA A 425 -19.76 28.57 0.45
CA ALA A 425 -19.09 28.13 1.67
C ALA A 425 -20.08 27.43 2.63
N ALA A 426 -21.28 27.99 2.78
CA ALA A 426 -22.36 27.37 3.56
C ALA A 426 -22.74 26.01 2.97
N GLU A 427 -22.91 25.90 1.65
CA GLU A 427 -23.22 24.64 0.98
C GLU A 427 -22.12 23.58 1.19
N VAL A 428 -20.85 23.96 1.08
CA VAL A 428 -19.69 23.08 1.33
C VAL A 428 -19.64 22.62 2.78
N LEU A 429 -19.97 23.51 3.72
CA LEU A 429 -19.99 23.21 5.16
C LEU A 429 -21.31 22.58 5.63
N GLY A 430 -22.30 22.41 4.75
CA GLY A 430 -23.63 21.89 5.11
C GLY A 430 -24.47 22.82 5.99
N LEU A 431 -24.23 24.13 5.90
CA LEU A 431 -24.92 25.18 6.66
C LEU A 431 -26.07 25.78 5.84
N PRO A 432 -27.07 26.43 6.48
CA PRO A 432 -28.14 27.13 5.78
C PRO A 432 -27.60 28.14 4.76
N VAL A 433 -28.19 28.18 3.56
CA VAL A 433 -27.73 29.05 2.46
C VAL A 433 -27.87 30.55 2.78
N ASP A 434 -28.70 30.88 3.78
CA ASP A 434 -28.91 32.21 4.32
C ASP A 434 -28.11 32.51 5.60
N ILE A 435 -27.18 31.62 5.99
CA ILE A 435 -26.33 31.81 7.16
C ILE A 435 -25.54 33.11 7.07
N THR A 436 -25.55 33.87 8.16
CA THR A 436 -24.76 35.08 8.26
C THR A 436 -23.29 34.77 8.48
N ARG A 437 -22.42 35.73 8.15
CA ARG A 437 -20.97 35.64 8.43
C ARG A 437 -20.69 35.29 9.89
N ASP A 438 -21.38 35.94 10.82
CA ASP A 438 -21.14 35.78 12.25
C ASP A 438 -21.55 34.39 12.74
N GLU A 439 -22.65 33.84 12.22
CA GLU A 439 -23.09 32.46 12.50
C GLU A 439 -22.11 31.43 11.93
N MET A 440 -21.56 31.66 10.73
CA MET A 440 -20.57 30.75 10.14
C MET A 440 -19.22 30.80 10.88
N VAL A 441 -18.82 31.96 11.40
CA VAL A 441 -17.64 32.10 12.27
C VAL A 441 -17.87 31.45 13.64
N ALA A 442 -19.07 31.58 14.21
CA ALA A 442 -19.44 30.90 15.45
C ALA A 442 -19.38 29.38 15.26
N TYR A 443 -19.98 28.87 14.18
CA TYR A 443 -19.91 27.46 13.79
C TYR A 443 -18.46 26.98 13.67
N ALA A 444 -17.62 27.70 12.92
CA ALA A 444 -16.22 27.35 12.74
C ALA A 444 -15.47 27.24 14.08
N LYS A 445 -15.72 28.16 15.02
CA LYS A 445 -15.14 28.10 16.37
C LYS A 445 -15.65 26.92 17.18
N GLU A 446 -16.94 26.62 17.10
CA GLU A 446 -17.55 25.48 17.80
C GLU A 446 -17.07 24.13 17.26
N THR A 447 -16.79 24.03 15.95
CA THR A 447 -16.32 22.80 15.30
C THR A 447 -14.79 22.67 15.24
N GLY A 448 -14.04 23.59 15.86
CA GLY A 448 -12.58 23.55 15.88
C GLY A 448 -11.90 23.91 14.54
N LEU A 449 -12.62 24.54 13.61
CA LEU A 449 -12.04 25.11 12.40
C LEU A 449 -11.26 26.40 12.77
N VAL A 450 -10.05 26.55 12.22
CA VAL A 450 -9.21 27.70 12.54
C VAL A 450 -9.60 28.89 11.66
N VAL A 451 -10.03 29.98 12.30
CA VAL A 451 -10.24 31.26 11.62
C VAL A 451 -8.91 32.02 11.65
N VAL A 452 -8.18 32.02 10.53
CA VAL A 452 -6.90 32.74 10.40
C VAL A 452 -7.16 34.09 9.73
N GLY A 453 -7.22 35.15 10.53
CA GLY A 453 -7.53 36.50 10.03
C GLY A 453 -8.93 36.59 9.42
N GLU A 454 -9.01 37.05 8.17
CA GLU A 454 -10.24 37.13 7.37
C GLU A 454 -10.36 35.96 6.40
N SER A 455 -10.06 34.74 6.86
CA SER A 455 -10.12 33.49 6.10
C SER A 455 -10.55 32.35 7.02
N ILE A 456 -11.54 31.57 6.60
CA ILE A 456 -11.73 30.23 7.18
C ILE A 456 -10.81 29.34 6.35
N GLY A 457 -9.63 29.10 6.89
CA GLY A 457 -8.66 28.19 6.31
C GLY A 457 -8.65 26.92 7.13
N PHE A 458 -8.51 25.79 6.46
CA PHE A 458 -7.90 24.63 7.10
C PHE A 458 -6.47 25.04 7.54
N GLY A 459 -5.98 24.54 8.68
CA GLY A 459 -4.66 24.94 9.24
C GLY A 459 -3.51 24.86 8.22
N GLU A 460 -2.34 25.40 8.57
CA GLU A 460 -1.21 25.72 7.65
C GLU A 460 -0.79 24.62 6.65
N ASP A 461 -1.15 23.36 6.85
CA ASP A 461 -0.92 22.25 5.91
C ASP A 461 -1.86 22.20 4.69
N ALA A 462 -2.95 22.96 4.65
CA ALA A 462 -3.93 22.92 3.56
C ALA A 462 -3.69 23.93 2.43
N ALA A 463 -2.77 24.88 2.61
CA ALA A 463 -2.52 25.98 1.66
C ALA A 463 -1.77 25.57 0.37
N ARG A 464 -1.71 24.27 0.03
CA ARG A 464 -0.91 23.74 -1.09
C ARG A 464 -1.70 23.10 -2.24
N LEU A 465 -3.03 23.19 -2.25
CA LEU A 465 -3.84 22.58 -3.31
C LEU A 465 -4.41 23.65 -4.25
N GLN A 466 -4.14 23.51 -5.55
CA GLN A 466 -4.55 24.46 -6.59
C GLN A 466 -6.06 24.41 -6.89
N PRO A 467 -6.67 25.51 -7.39
CA PRO A 467 -8.12 25.72 -7.32
C PRO A 467 -8.96 25.15 -8.48
N ASP A 468 -8.36 24.79 -9.63
CA ASP A 468 -9.15 24.73 -10.88
C ASP A 468 -9.69 23.35 -11.29
N THR A 469 -9.65 22.36 -10.41
CA THR A 469 -10.43 21.14 -10.58
C THR A 469 -10.95 20.72 -9.21
N LEU A 470 -12.27 20.75 -8.99
CA LEU A 470 -12.90 20.02 -7.89
C LEU A 470 -12.51 18.55 -8.06
N SER A 471 -11.45 18.12 -7.38
CA SER A 471 -11.05 16.73 -7.39
C SER A 471 -12.14 15.93 -6.69
N ASP A 472 -12.41 14.73 -7.18
CA ASP A 472 -13.32 13.82 -6.49
C ASP A 472 -12.63 13.33 -5.22
N ASP A 473 -13.27 13.53 -4.07
CA ASP A 473 -12.79 12.92 -2.82
C ASP A 473 -13.36 11.52 -2.66
N TRP A 474 -12.51 10.61 -2.25
CA TRP A 474 -12.88 9.21 -2.14
C TRP A 474 -13.52 8.99 -0.79
N ILE A 475 -14.57 8.18 -0.75
CA ILE A 475 -15.18 7.76 0.51
C ILE A 475 -14.31 6.62 1.07
N TYR A 476 -13.90 6.74 2.32
CA TYR A 476 -13.08 5.75 2.99
C TYR A 476 -13.93 4.77 3.81
N PHE A 477 -14.90 5.31 4.55
CA PHE A 477 -15.76 4.54 5.45
C PHE A 477 -17.19 5.08 5.43
N SER A 478 -18.16 4.20 5.69
CA SER A 478 -19.57 4.55 5.76
C SER A 478 -20.36 3.49 6.52
N TRP A 479 -21.47 3.90 7.13
CA TRP A 479 -22.42 2.99 7.76
C TRP A 479 -23.85 3.53 7.70
N LEU A 480 -24.82 2.64 7.75
CA LEU A 480 -26.24 2.96 7.85
C LEU A 480 -26.58 3.39 9.28
N THR A 481 -27.41 4.42 9.42
CA THR A 481 -27.96 4.85 10.71
C THR A 481 -29.28 4.11 11.00
N PRO A 482 -29.69 3.97 12.28
CA PRO A 482 -30.90 3.22 12.64
C PRO A 482 -32.20 3.77 12.04
N ASP A 483 -32.24 5.05 11.70
CA ASP A 483 -33.36 5.74 11.05
C ASP A 483 -33.41 5.53 9.52
N GLY A 484 -32.47 4.75 8.96
CA GLY A 484 -32.41 4.44 7.52
C GLY A 484 -31.58 5.41 6.69
N GLY A 485 -30.94 6.40 7.32
CA GLY A 485 -29.94 7.26 6.70
C GLY A 485 -28.54 6.62 6.67
N CYS A 486 -27.51 7.44 6.50
CA CYS A 486 -26.13 6.97 6.57
C CYS A 486 -25.14 8.04 7.00
N VAL A 487 -24.03 7.62 7.60
CA VAL A 487 -22.86 8.47 7.81
C VAL A 487 -21.73 7.95 6.93
N PHE A 488 -20.97 8.86 6.31
CA PHE A 488 -19.76 8.50 5.58
C PHE A 488 -18.65 9.52 5.79
N SER A 489 -17.40 9.06 5.70
CA SER A 489 -16.20 9.88 5.83
C SER A 489 -15.29 9.71 4.62
N THR A 490 -14.70 10.82 4.16
CA THR A 490 -13.83 10.86 2.98
C THR A 490 -12.34 10.85 3.33
N TYR A 491 -11.47 10.74 2.32
CA TYR A 491 -10.01 10.79 2.50
C TYR A 491 -9.51 12.15 2.98
N THR A 492 -10.19 13.25 2.64
CA THR A 492 -9.83 14.56 3.21
C THR A 492 -10.23 14.68 4.68
N GLY A 493 -11.10 13.80 5.19
CA GLY A 493 -11.62 13.89 6.55
C GLY A 493 -12.98 14.60 6.65
N LEU A 494 -13.63 14.89 5.53
CA LEU A 494 -15.01 15.32 5.51
C LEU A 494 -15.91 14.16 5.91
N THR A 495 -16.72 14.36 6.95
CA THR A 495 -17.76 13.42 7.37
C THR A 495 -19.14 14.04 7.15
N VAL A 496 -20.03 13.29 6.54
CA VAL A 496 -21.38 13.73 6.21
C VAL A 496 -22.38 12.72 6.75
N GLN A 497 -23.41 13.23 7.42
CA GLN A 497 -24.60 12.48 7.80
C GLN A 497 -25.74 12.80 6.87
N LEU A 498 -26.35 11.76 6.31
CA LEU A 498 -27.54 11.81 5.49
C LEU A 498 -28.72 11.18 6.24
N ASP A 499 -29.92 11.72 6.04
CA ASP A 499 -31.18 11.11 6.48
C ASP A 499 -31.59 9.95 5.54
N ALA A 500 -32.73 9.32 5.85
CA ALA A 500 -33.28 8.22 5.05
C ALA A 500 -33.65 8.59 3.60
N ASN A 501 -33.73 9.88 3.27
CA ASN A 501 -34.01 10.39 1.93
C ASN A 501 -32.73 10.85 1.21
N GLY A 502 -31.56 10.69 1.82
CA GLY A 502 -30.29 11.15 1.28
C GLY A 502 -30.06 12.65 1.42
N GLN A 503 -30.83 13.35 2.25
CA GLN A 503 -30.63 14.76 2.56
C GLN A 503 -29.57 14.92 3.66
N THR A 504 -28.68 15.89 3.49
CA THR A 504 -27.66 16.18 4.50
C THR A 504 -28.31 16.70 5.78
N VAL A 505 -28.08 15.98 6.88
CA VAL A 505 -28.49 16.37 8.24
C VAL A 505 -27.37 17.12 8.95
N GLY A 506 -26.12 16.77 8.66
CA GLY A 506 -24.96 17.41 9.24
C GLY A 506 -23.69 17.07 8.49
N THR A 507 -22.72 17.98 8.58
CA THR A 507 -21.40 17.83 7.98
C THR A 507 -20.37 18.30 8.97
N TRP A 508 -19.34 17.50 9.22
CA TRP A 508 -18.24 17.89 10.10
C TRP A 508 -16.92 17.40 9.53
N TYR A 509 -15.84 18.06 9.91
CA TYR A 509 -14.50 17.72 9.44
C TYR A 509 -13.72 17.11 10.59
N SER A 510 -13.33 15.85 10.45
CA SER A 510 -12.54 15.13 11.47
C SER A 510 -11.03 15.19 11.20
N GLY A 511 -10.60 16.00 10.22
CA GLY A 511 -9.21 16.09 9.78
C GLY A 511 -8.82 14.92 8.87
N THR A 512 -7.77 15.12 8.06
CA THR A 512 -7.10 14.05 7.27
C THR A 512 -6.60 12.89 8.14
N VAL A 513 -6.61 13.09 9.47
CA VAL A 513 -6.20 12.14 10.50
C VAL A 513 -7.39 11.40 11.13
N SER A 514 -8.46 11.16 10.36
CA SER A 514 -9.48 10.16 10.72
C SER A 514 -8.94 8.73 10.56
N SER A 515 -7.77 8.48 11.15
CA SER A 515 -7.17 7.17 11.35
C SER A 515 -7.66 6.62 12.68
N CYS A 516 -8.96 6.36 12.75
CA CYS A 516 -9.54 5.50 13.77
C CYS A 516 -10.56 4.54 13.16
N LEU A 517 -10.10 3.29 12.99
CA LEU A 517 -10.83 2.06 13.32
C LEU A 517 -11.93 1.56 12.39
N THR A 518 -11.55 0.99 11.25
CA THR A 518 -11.57 -0.46 10.95
C THR A 518 -11.43 -0.67 9.42
N ASP A 519 -10.64 -1.67 9.05
CA ASP A 519 -10.45 -2.20 7.69
C ASP A 519 -9.93 -1.24 6.58
N ALA A 520 -8.60 -1.13 6.51
CA ALA A 520 -7.92 -0.91 5.23
C ALA A 520 -7.24 -2.21 4.75
N ASP A 521 -7.85 -2.81 3.73
CA ASP A 521 -7.19 -3.81 2.89
C ASP A 521 -6.24 -3.13 1.89
N ASP A 522 -5.06 -3.74 1.77
CA ASP A 522 -3.88 -3.26 1.06
C ASP A 522 -3.85 -3.85 -0.35
N ARG A 523 -4.10 -3.02 -1.39
CA ARG A 523 -3.50 -3.17 -2.73
C ARG A 523 -3.40 -1.79 -3.41
N GLY A 524 -2.31 -1.08 -3.15
CA GLY A 524 -1.96 0.16 -3.86
C GLY A 524 -0.46 0.45 -3.81
N GLY A 525 0.22 0.23 -4.93
CA GLY A 525 1.58 0.73 -5.14
C GLY A 525 1.54 2.23 -5.47
N LEU A 526 2.36 3.01 -4.75
CA LEU A 526 2.98 4.30 -5.11
C LEU A 526 3.47 5.02 -3.83
N ASP A 527 4.45 5.89 -4.04
CA ASP A 527 5.54 6.28 -3.15
C ASP A 527 5.19 7.14 -1.93
N SER A 528 5.94 6.89 -0.85
CA SER A 528 6.53 7.83 0.15
C SER A 528 6.39 7.32 1.60
N GLY A 529 7.53 7.04 2.23
CA GLY A 529 7.68 6.77 3.67
C GLY A 529 7.56 5.31 4.14
N PRO A 530 8.10 4.97 5.34
CA PRO A 530 7.84 3.69 5.98
C PRO A 530 6.34 3.56 6.22
N ARG A 531 5.68 2.70 5.43
CA ARG A 531 4.23 2.47 5.52
C ARG A 531 3.88 1.87 6.89
N PHE A 532 3.35 2.71 7.78
CA PHE A 532 2.74 2.27 9.03
C PHE A 532 1.40 1.62 8.68
N HIS A 533 1.31 0.29 8.77
CA HIS A 533 0.02 -0.41 8.70
C HIS A 533 -0.68 -0.31 10.06
N SER A 534 -1.10 0.89 10.46
CA SER A 534 -1.84 1.10 11.70
C SER A 534 -3.25 0.56 11.57
N TRP A 535 -3.48 -0.66 12.05
CA TRP A 535 -4.84 -1.04 12.45
C TRP A 535 -4.98 -0.67 13.90
N ALA A 536 -6.02 0.10 14.18
CA ALA A 536 -6.42 0.35 15.53
C ALA A 536 -7.35 -0.80 15.96
N LEU A 537 -7.19 -1.27 17.18
CA LEU A 537 -8.18 -2.08 17.89
C LEU A 537 -8.65 -1.23 19.05
N THR A 538 -9.90 -0.80 19.07
CA THR A 538 -10.47 -0.17 20.27
C THR A 538 -11.14 -1.19 21.15
N THR A 539 -11.36 -0.83 22.38
CA THR A 539 -12.40 -1.34 23.28
C THR A 539 -12.77 -0.17 24.19
N PRO A 540 -13.88 -0.24 24.94
CA PRO A 540 -14.10 0.70 26.01
C PRO A 540 -12.88 0.71 26.97
N GLY A 541 -12.13 1.80 27.00
CA GLY A 541 -11.02 2.01 27.94
C GLY A 541 -9.60 1.88 27.36
N TRP A 542 -9.41 1.31 26.16
CA TRP A 542 -8.10 1.26 25.52
C TRP A 542 -8.17 1.25 23.99
N PHE A 543 -7.05 1.61 23.36
CA PHE A 543 -6.82 1.42 21.93
C PHE A 543 -5.42 0.84 21.70
N ALA A 544 -5.27 0.04 20.65
CA ALA A 544 -3.99 -0.50 20.26
C ALA A 544 -3.71 -0.23 18.79
N VAL A 545 -2.50 0.21 18.46
CA VAL A 545 -2.01 0.45 17.10
C VAL A 545 -0.85 -0.49 16.85
N HIS A 546 -0.85 -1.20 15.73
CA HIS A 546 0.28 -2.06 15.38
C HIS A 546 0.98 -1.63 14.09
N THR A 547 2.22 -2.06 13.94
CA THR A 547 3.03 -2.08 12.73
C THR A 547 3.30 -3.54 12.37
N PRO A 548 4.09 -3.86 11.32
CA PRO A 548 4.52 -5.23 11.07
C PRO A 548 5.38 -5.85 12.18
N VAL A 549 5.94 -5.05 13.10
CA VAL A 549 6.91 -5.50 14.11
C VAL A 549 6.56 -5.11 15.54
N LEU A 550 5.68 -4.13 15.76
CA LEU A 550 5.38 -3.57 17.08
C LEU A 550 3.88 -3.37 17.24
N LEU A 551 3.32 -3.75 18.39
CA LEU A 551 1.97 -3.45 18.84
C LEU A 551 2.06 -2.50 20.04
N THR A 552 1.53 -1.30 19.90
CA THR A 552 1.47 -0.27 20.96
C THR A 552 0.05 -0.21 21.50
N ILE A 553 -0.10 -0.28 22.82
CA ILE A 553 -1.38 -0.25 23.51
C ILE A 553 -1.39 0.98 24.42
N ALA A 554 -2.50 1.72 24.43
CA ALA A 554 -2.69 2.90 25.26
C ALA A 554 -4.12 2.96 25.82
N SER A 555 -4.25 3.57 26.99
CA SER A 555 -5.55 3.80 27.64
C SER A 555 -6.39 4.83 26.88
N VAL A 556 -7.71 4.87 27.12
CA VAL A 556 -8.62 5.91 26.62
C VAL A 556 -9.08 6.78 27.79
N PRO A 557 -8.89 8.11 27.76
CA PRO A 557 -8.20 8.87 26.71
C PRO A 557 -6.70 8.51 26.62
N PRO A 558 -6.06 8.72 25.45
CA PRO A 558 -4.68 8.34 25.09
C PRO A 558 -3.60 9.10 25.89
N THR A 559 -3.70 9.05 27.21
CA THR A 559 -2.86 9.82 28.12
C THR A 559 -1.61 9.05 28.53
N ARG A 560 -1.60 7.73 28.35
CA ARG A 560 -0.50 6.86 28.71
C ARG A 560 -0.42 5.65 27.79
N ILE A 561 0.74 5.46 27.15
CA ILE A 561 1.12 4.18 26.55
C ILE A 561 1.21 3.19 27.70
N THR A 562 0.32 2.20 27.69
CA THR A 562 0.27 1.15 28.71
C THR A 562 1.29 0.06 28.40
N LYS A 563 1.38 -0.41 27.15
CA LYS A 563 2.26 -1.54 26.76
C LYS A 563 2.78 -1.42 25.33
N GLN A 564 3.99 -1.90 25.09
CA GLN A 564 4.57 -2.08 23.75
C GLN A 564 5.06 -3.52 23.57
N ILE A 565 4.57 -4.20 22.54
CA ILE A 565 4.78 -5.63 22.29
C ILE A 565 5.45 -5.82 20.94
N VAL A 566 6.67 -6.34 20.93
CA VAL A 566 7.38 -6.79 19.72
C VAL A 566 6.69 -8.04 19.18
N LEU A 567 6.25 -7.97 17.92
CA LEU A 567 5.52 -9.04 17.25
C LEU A 567 6.49 -10.05 16.61
N PRO A 568 6.33 -11.36 16.88
CA PRO A 568 7.25 -12.37 16.38
C PRO A 568 7.13 -12.51 14.86
N LYS A 569 8.18 -12.96 14.17
CA LYS A 569 8.16 -13.04 12.69
C LYS A 569 7.01 -13.92 12.14
N ASN A 570 6.59 -14.90 12.92
CA ASN A 570 5.58 -15.90 12.59
C ASN A 570 4.16 -15.57 13.10
N TYR A 571 3.88 -14.36 13.60
CA TYR A 571 2.52 -14.01 14.02
C TYR A 571 1.54 -14.11 12.84
N THR A 572 0.35 -14.61 13.13
CA THR A 572 -0.71 -14.88 12.14
C THR A 572 -1.81 -13.83 12.24
N THR A 573 -2.26 -13.47 13.44
CA THR A 573 -3.31 -12.46 13.67
C THR A 573 -3.23 -11.84 15.07
N ILE A 574 -3.93 -10.71 15.26
CA ILE A 574 -4.04 -9.97 16.53
C ILE A 574 -5.50 -9.52 16.69
N TYR A 575 -6.08 -9.68 17.87
CA TYR A 575 -7.47 -9.27 18.13
C TYR A 575 -7.76 -9.02 19.62
N PRO A 576 -8.78 -8.21 19.97
CA PRO A 576 -9.24 -8.04 21.34
C PRO A 576 -10.00 -9.28 21.84
N ALA A 577 -9.86 -9.59 23.12
CA ALA A 577 -10.62 -10.61 23.83
C ALA A 577 -10.94 -10.10 25.26
N GLY A 578 -12.04 -9.35 25.38
CA GLY A 578 -12.43 -8.67 26.62
C GLY A 578 -11.42 -7.58 26.97
N ASN A 579 -10.89 -7.60 28.19
CA ASN A 579 -9.82 -6.68 28.63
C ASN A 579 -8.41 -7.13 28.21
N ARG A 580 -8.32 -8.09 27.29
CA ARG A 580 -7.06 -8.66 26.81
C ARG A 580 -6.89 -8.41 25.32
N ILE A 581 -5.64 -8.46 24.88
CA ILE A 581 -5.28 -8.62 23.48
C ILE A 581 -4.73 -10.02 23.27
N VAL A 582 -5.11 -10.64 22.16
CA VAL A 582 -4.57 -11.92 21.74
C VAL A 582 -3.62 -11.69 20.58
N VAL A 583 -2.41 -12.23 20.67
CA VAL A 583 -1.48 -12.37 19.54
C VAL A 583 -1.38 -13.86 19.23
N GLU A 584 -1.85 -14.27 18.06
CA GLU A 584 -1.69 -15.64 17.59
C GLU A 584 -0.47 -15.76 16.67
N THR A 585 0.22 -16.88 16.80
CA THR A 585 1.27 -17.33 15.90
C THR A 585 0.87 -18.66 15.27
N ARG A 586 1.70 -19.19 14.37
CA ARG A 586 1.46 -20.51 13.77
C ARG A 586 1.34 -21.65 14.80
N THR A 587 1.92 -21.50 15.99
CA THR A 587 2.05 -22.59 16.97
C THR A 587 1.52 -22.24 18.35
N GLY A 588 1.36 -20.96 18.68
CA GLY A 588 1.00 -20.52 20.02
C GLY A 588 0.07 -19.30 20.02
N ARG A 589 -0.77 -19.22 21.04
CA ARG A 589 -1.65 -18.09 21.35
C ARG A 589 -1.13 -17.40 22.61
N TYR A 590 -0.97 -16.09 22.55
CA TYR A 590 -0.45 -15.27 23.64
C TYR A 590 -1.51 -14.25 24.04
N LEU A 591 -1.86 -14.20 25.32
CA LEU A 591 -2.84 -13.28 25.87
C LEU A 591 -2.13 -12.19 26.67
N PHE A 592 -2.54 -10.94 26.45
CA PHE A 592 -1.98 -9.77 27.10
C PHE A 592 -3.10 -9.03 27.82
N ASP A 593 -3.08 -9.03 29.14
CA ASP A 593 -3.92 -8.11 29.90
C ASP A 593 -3.55 -6.69 29.52
N VAL A 594 -4.54 -5.82 29.33
CA VAL A 594 -4.29 -4.41 28.97
C VAL A 594 -4.07 -3.53 30.20
N ASP A 595 -4.61 -3.94 31.35
CA ASP A 595 -4.50 -3.26 32.65
C ASP A 595 -3.06 -3.23 33.21
#